data_AF-A0A1X7AQ63-F1
#
_entry.id   AF-A0A1X7AQ63-F1
#
_cell.length_a   1.000
_cell.length_b   1.000
_cell.length_c   1.000
_cell.angle_alpha   90.00
_cell.angle_beta   90.00
_cell.angle_gamma   90.00
#
_symmetry.space_group_name_H-M   'P 1'
#
loop_
_entity.id
_entity.type
_entity.pdbx_description
1 polymer ?
#
loop_
_entity_poly.entity_id
_entity_poly.type
_entity_poly.pdbx_seq_one_letter_code
_entity_poly.pdbx_strand_id
1 'polypeptide(L)'
;MSTRHQSWCYQRRYSGPVEAVIMDMAGTVVDFGSMAPVKALCRLFADAGVAITADEARIPMGTHKREHIHALLQMSRIEQEWEKRFGHKPNEQTLDELYSQFIPLQIEVIGQCGDLIPGARKVLDDLKESGVKLAGNTGYNREMLDALLPILKGQGYTPESAVCVDDVSHGRPLPEMCLKNMLDLRVSCVQACVKVDDSCVGIEEGLNAGMWTVGLAISGNEVGLDLDEWQALSATEQNKLRIKAYERLYKSGAHYVVDTIADLPECIRDIEQRLTRGEQP
;
A
#
# COMPACT_ATOMS: atom_id res chain seq x y z
N MET A 1 -34.02 -31.95 40.71
CA MET A 1 -32.84 -32.30 39.90
C MET A 1 -32.79 -31.34 38.72
N SER A 2 -31.87 -30.36 38.74
CA SER A 2 -31.71 -29.40 37.65
C SER A 2 -30.81 -30.03 36.59
N THR A 3 -31.37 -30.43 35.46
CA THR A 3 -30.63 -30.86 34.28
C THR A 3 -29.91 -29.64 33.72
N ARG A 4 -28.61 -29.51 33.99
CA ARG A 4 -27.76 -28.54 33.29
C ARG A 4 -27.84 -28.83 31.80
N HIS A 5 -28.46 -27.94 31.03
CA HIS A 5 -28.37 -27.98 29.58
C HIS A 5 -26.90 -27.91 29.17
N GLN A 6 -26.47 -28.82 28.30
CA GLN A 6 -25.14 -28.79 27.72
C GLN A 6 -24.99 -27.52 26.87
N SER A 7 -24.05 -26.66 27.23
CA SER A 7 -23.65 -25.50 26.43
C SER A 7 -22.58 -25.94 25.43
N TRP A 8 -22.91 -25.92 24.15
CA TRP A 8 -21.97 -26.21 23.06
C TRP A 8 -21.36 -24.91 22.54
N CYS A 9 -20.08 -24.96 22.14
CA CYS A 9 -19.43 -23.92 21.35
C CYS A 9 -18.99 -24.56 20.03
N TYR A 10 -19.46 -24.03 18.90
CA TYR A 10 -19.09 -24.50 17.57
C TYR A 10 -18.01 -23.59 17.00
N GLN A 11 -16.87 -24.15 16.60
CA GLN A 11 -15.80 -23.41 15.94
C GLN A 11 -15.68 -23.90 14.49
N ARG A 12 -15.80 -22.97 13.54
CA ARG A 12 -15.50 -23.20 12.13
C ARG A 12 -14.16 -22.55 11.81
N ARG A 13 -13.33 -23.24 11.04
CA ARG A 13 -12.08 -22.68 10.49
C ARG A 13 -12.12 -22.78 8.97
N TYR A 14 -11.63 -21.75 8.31
CA TYR A 14 -11.39 -21.79 6.88
C TYR A 14 -10.17 -22.65 6.61
N SER A 15 -10.24 -23.54 5.61
CA SER A 15 -9.17 -24.50 5.31
C SER A 15 -8.55 -24.31 3.93
N GLY A 16 -8.77 -23.14 3.32
CA GLY A 16 -8.32 -22.82 1.98
C GLY A 16 -9.34 -23.15 0.88
N PRO A 17 -9.00 -22.85 -0.39
CA PRO A 17 -7.72 -22.26 -0.84
C PRO A 17 -7.63 -20.74 -0.57
N VAL A 18 -6.54 -20.07 -0.96
CA VAL A 18 -6.59 -18.60 -1.05
C VAL A 18 -7.56 -18.23 -2.20
N GLU A 19 -8.49 -17.30 -1.95
CA GLU A 19 -9.48 -16.88 -2.95
C GLU A 19 -9.14 -15.54 -3.59
N ALA A 20 -8.45 -14.65 -2.86
CA ALA A 20 -8.11 -13.33 -3.37
C ALA A 20 -6.79 -12.78 -2.82
N VAL A 21 -6.12 -11.99 -3.65
CA VAL A 21 -4.98 -11.15 -3.28
C VAL A 21 -5.36 -9.70 -3.52
N ILE A 22 -5.30 -8.89 -2.47
CA ILE A 22 -5.59 -7.45 -2.48
C ILE A 22 -4.25 -6.73 -2.34
N MET A 23 -3.83 -6.02 -3.38
CA MET A 23 -2.52 -5.38 -3.44
C MET A 23 -2.64 -3.87 -3.30
N ASP A 24 -1.69 -3.24 -2.62
CA ASP A 24 -1.43 -1.82 -2.89
C ASP A 24 -0.97 -1.60 -4.34
N MET A 25 -1.03 -0.35 -4.80
CA MET A 25 -0.53 0.02 -6.12
C MET A 25 0.95 0.43 -6.12
N ALA A 26 1.30 1.58 -5.54
CA ALA A 26 2.59 2.26 -5.74
C ALA A 26 3.63 1.80 -4.73
N GLY A 27 4.66 1.10 -5.20
CA GLY A 27 5.64 0.37 -4.39
C GLY A 27 5.33 -1.13 -4.28
N THR A 28 4.14 -1.56 -4.72
CA THR A 28 3.66 -2.94 -4.62
C THR A 28 3.46 -3.61 -5.97
N VAL A 29 2.63 -3.04 -6.85
CA VAL A 29 2.40 -3.55 -8.21
C VAL A 29 3.15 -2.71 -9.26
N VAL A 30 3.20 -1.39 -9.06
CA VAL A 30 3.86 -0.41 -9.93
C VAL A 30 4.79 0.50 -9.13
N ASP A 31 5.52 1.37 -9.83
CA ASP A 31 6.29 2.47 -9.23
C ASP A 31 7.32 1.96 -8.22
N PHE A 32 8.37 1.31 -8.73
CA PHE A 32 9.46 0.83 -7.89
C PHE A 32 10.07 1.99 -7.10
N GLY A 33 10.09 1.85 -5.77
CA GLY A 33 10.49 2.89 -4.82
C GLY A 33 9.34 3.77 -4.32
N SER A 34 8.11 3.58 -4.82
CA SER A 34 6.96 4.47 -4.53
C SER A 34 7.36 5.94 -4.76
N MET A 35 7.90 6.22 -5.95
CA MET A 35 8.54 7.50 -6.28
C MET A 35 7.52 8.56 -6.66
N ALA A 36 6.36 8.18 -7.20
CA ALA A 36 5.39 9.13 -7.73
C ALA A 36 4.87 10.11 -6.67
N PRO A 37 4.48 9.68 -5.46
CA PRO A 37 4.05 10.63 -4.43
C PRO A 37 5.17 11.52 -3.94
N VAL A 38 6.39 10.99 -3.81
CA VAL A 38 7.56 11.76 -3.35
C VAL A 38 7.88 12.87 -4.35
N LYS A 39 7.99 12.55 -5.64
CA LYS A 39 8.26 13.52 -6.70
C LYS A 39 7.18 14.61 -6.76
N ALA A 40 5.90 14.22 -6.68
CA ALA A 40 4.79 15.17 -6.71
C ALA A 40 4.77 16.10 -5.49
N LEU A 41 5.01 15.58 -4.27
CA LEU A 41 5.08 16.39 -3.05
C LEU A 41 6.30 17.32 -3.05
N CYS A 42 7.48 16.82 -3.40
CA CYS A 42 8.67 17.65 -3.52
C CYS A 42 8.46 18.78 -4.53
N ARG A 43 7.81 18.49 -5.67
CA ARG A 43 7.47 19.49 -6.69
C ARG A 43 6.49 20.53 -6.16
N LEU A 44 5.39 20.09 -5.56
CA LEU A 44 4.37 20.97 -4.97
C LEU A 44 4.98 21.98 -4.00
N PHE A 45 5.76 21.48 -3.04
CA PHE A 45 6.38 22.30 -2.01
C PHE A 45 7.49 23.21 -2.57
N ALA A 46 8.24 22.75 -3.58
CA ALA A 46 9.20 23.60 -4.28
C ALA A 46 8.52 24.73 -5.07
N ASP A 47 7.39 24.46 -5.73
CA ASP A 47 6.60 25.46 -6.46
C ASP A 47 5.99 26.51 -5.52
N ALA A 48 5.62 26.10 -4.30
CA ALA A 48 5.24 27.01 -3.21
C ALA A 48 6.42 27.79 -2.60
N GLY A 49 7.66 27.47 -2.96
CA GLY A 49 8.87 28.11 -2.44
C GLY A 49 9.31 27.62 -1.04
N VAL A 50 8.82 26.47 -0.59
CA VAL A 50 9.16 25.83 0.70
C VAL A 50 9.61 24.39 0.45
N ALA A 51 10.77 24.22 -0.18
CA ALA A 51 11.25 22.89 -0.60
C ALA A 51 11.34 21.89 0.57
N ILE A 52 10.98 20.64 0.28
CA ILE A 52 11.08 19.49 1.20
C ILE A 52 12.00 18.43 0.61
N THR A 53 12.61 17.64 1.48
CA THR A 53 13.44 16.50 1.10
C THR A 53 12.58 15.26 0.81
N ALA A 54 13.14 14.30 0.07
CA ALA A 54 12.47 13.02 -0.16
C ALA A 54 12.19 12.27 1.15
N ASP A 55 13.14 12.31 2.10
CA ASP A 55 12.99 11.69 3.42
C ASP A 55 11.78 12.27 4.18
N GLU A 56 11.60 13.59 4.17
CA GLU A 56 10.45 14.24 4.79
C GLU A 56 9.13 13.84 4.11
N ALA A 57 9.12 13.86 2.76
CA ALA A 57 7.96 13.47 1.98
C ALA A 57 7.51 12.02 2.27
N ARG A 58 8.43 11.12 2.65
CA ARG A 58 8.12 9.71 2.96
C ARG A 58 7.57 9.46 4.35
N ILE A 59 7.76 10.36 5.31
CA ILE A 59 7.39 10.12 6.72
C ILE A 59 5.91 9.70 6.88
N PRO A 60 4.92 10.39 6.29
CA PRO A 60 3.50 10.01 6.41
C PRO A 60 2.96 9.24 5.19
N MET A 61 3.82 8.50 4.48
CA MET A 61 3.41 7.73 3.30
C MET A 61 2.36 6.65 3.62
N GLY A 62 1.42 6.46 2.69
CA GLY A 62 0.34 5.46 2.78
C GLY A 62 -0.98 5.99 3.34
N THR A 63 -1.00 7.22 3.86
CA THR A 63 -2.22 7.93 4.29
C THR A 63 -2.94 8.63 3.12
N HIS A 64 -4.14 9.17 3.37
CA HIS A 64 -4.84 10.01 2.39
C HIS A 64 -3.98 11.24 2.03
N LYS A 65 -3.91 11.60 0.75
CA LYS A 65 -2.96 12.66 0.29
C LYS A 65 -3.17 14.04 0.90
N ARG A 66 -4.41 14.40 1.23
CA ARG A 66 -4.70 15.60 2.05
C ARG A 66 -4.13 15.49 3.47
N GLU A 67 -4.27 14.35 4.14
CA GLU A 67 -3.71 14.12 5.48
C GLU A 67 -2.18 14.11 5.43
N HIS A 68 -1.61 13.55 4.36
CA HIS A 68 -0.18 13.58 4.07
C HIS A 68 0.35 15.02 4.00
N ILE A 69 -0.27 15.88 3.18
CA ILE A 69 0.10 17.30 3.07
C ILE A 69 -0.07 18.00 4.41
N HIS A 70 -1.16 17.74 5.14
CA HIS A 70 -1.38 18.29 6.47
C HIS A 70 -0.24 17.91 7.43
N ALA A 71 0.13 16.63 7.49
CA ALA A 71 1.22 16.14 8.34
C ALA A 71 2.58 16.78 7.98
N LEU A 72 2.86 17.00 6.70
CA LEU A 72 4.06 17.73 6.25
C LEU A 72 4.04 19.18 6.74
N LEU A 73 2.92 19.89 6.61
CA LEU A 73 2.78 21.27 7.09
C LEU A 73 2.94 21.40 8.61
N GLN A 74 2.65 20.34 9.37
CA GLN A 74 2.85 20.30 10.83
C GLN A 74 4.30 19.99 11.25
N MET A 75 5.20 19.62 10.34
CA MET A 75 6.60 19.42 10.68
C MET A 75 7.25 20.76 11.01
N SER A 76 7.91 20.85 12.18
CA SER A 76 8.42 22.13 12.69
C SER A 76 9.32 22.89 11.72
N ARG A 77 10.15 22.18 10.93
CA ARG A 77 10.99 22.81 9.90
C ARG A 77 10.17 23.43 8.76
N ILE A 78 9.19 22.68 8.26
CA ILE A 78 8.32 23.10 7.14
C ILE A 78 7.42 24.26 7.59
N GLU A 79 6.82 24.16 8.78
CA GLU A 79 5.99 25.22 9.36
C GLU A 79 6.76 26.55 9.49
N GLN A 80 8.00 26.50 10.00
CA GLN A 80 8.85 27.68 10.19
C GLN A 80 9.27 28.34 8.88
N GLU A 81 9.68 27.55 7.87
CA GLU A 81 10.01 28.11 6.55
C GLU A 81 8.76 28.65 5.83
N TRP A 82 7.60 28.03 6.05
CA TRP A 82 6.33 28.54 5.55
C TRP A 82 5.99 29.90 6.17
N GLU A 83 6.04 30.02 7.50
CA GLU A 83 5.77 31.27 8.21
C GLU A 83 6.74 32.38 7.80
N LYS A 84 8.02 32.06 7.62
CA LYS A 84 9.03 32.99 7.11
C LYS A 84 8.76 33.46 5.68
N ARG A 85 8.22 32.59 4.81
CA ARG A 85 7.96 32.89 3.39
C ARG A 85 6.67 33.69 3.17
N PHE A 86 5.62 33.37 3.91
CA PHE A 86 4.27 33.89 3.70
C PHE A 86 3.79 34.83 4.82
N GLY A 87 4.52 34.93 5.93
CA GLY A 87 4.20 35.80 7.07
C GLY A 87 3.12 35.25 8.01
N HIS A 88 2.67 34.01 7.80
CA HIS A 88 1.72 33.31 8.65
C HIS A 88 1.95 31.80 8.62
N LYS A 89 1.52 31.10 9.67
CA LYS A 89 1.53 29.63 9.71
C LYS A 89 0.54 29.03 8.70
N PRO A 90 0.78 27.81 8.20
CA PRO A 90 -0.19 27.08 7.41
C PRO A 90 -1.53 26.94 8.14
N ASN A 91 -2.63 27.07 7.41
CA ASN A 91 -3.99 26.92 7.92
C ASN A 91 -4.82 26.01 6.99
N GLU A 92 -6.11 25.83 7.29
CA GLU A 92 -6.98 24.96 6.49
C GLU A 92 -7.08 25.41 5.02
N GLN A 93 -7.13 26.72 4.76
CA GLN A 93 -7.15 27.24 3.40
C GLN A 93 -5.84 26.93 2.65
N THR A 94 -4.70 27.01 3.34
CA THR A 94 -3.40 26.61 2.78
C THR A 94 -3.41 25.14 2.37
N LEU A 95 -3.99 24.28 3.21
CA LEU A 95 -4.14 22.86 2.93
C LEU A 95 -5.05 22.60 1.71
N ASP A 96 -6.19 23.29 1.62
CA ASP A 96 -7.09 23.20 0.47
C ASP A 96 -6.40 23.57 -0.84
N GLU A 97 -5.68 24.70 -0.84
CA GLU A 97 -4.97 25.21 -2.02
C GLU A 97 -3.87 24.24 -2.48
N LEU A 98 -3.05 23.76 -1.54
CA LEU A 98 -2.00 22.79 -1.83
C LEU A 98 -2.56 21.45 -2.31
N TYR A 99 -3.63 20.96 -1.69
CA TYR A 99 -4.25 19.72 -2.12
C TYR A 99 -4.82 19.82 -3.54
N SER A 100 -5.47 20.92 -3.87
CA SER A 100 -5.97 21.18 -5.23
C SER A 100 -4.83 21.24 -6.26
N GLN A 101 -3.71 21.89 -5.92
CA GLN A 101 -2.52 21.95 -6.79
C GLN A 101 -1.79 20.61 -6.90
N PHE A 102 -1.86 19.77 -5.87
CA PHE A 102 -1.21 18.47 -5.83
C PHE A 102 -1.82 17.46 -6.82
N ILE A 103 -3.14 17.46 -6.98
CA ILE A 103 -3.85 16.49 -7.83
C ILE A 103 -3.28 16.41 -9.26
N PRO A 104 -3.18 17.50 -10.03
CA PRO A 104 -2.64 17.43 -11.39
C PRO A 104 -1.15 17.03 -11.42
N LEU A 105 -0.34 17.49 -10.46
CA LEU A 105 1.07 17.10 -10.35
C LEU A 105 1.20 15.59 -10.09
N GLN A 106 0.37 15.04 -9.21
CA GLN A 106 0.39 13.62 -8.90
C GLN A 106 -0.01 12.77 -10.12
N ILE A 107 -1.03 13.19 -10.87
CA ILE A 107 -1.47 12.51 -12.10
C ILE A 107 -0.36 12.52 -13.16
N GLU A 108 0.32 13.65 -13.34
CA GLU A 108 1.44 13.75 -14.27
C GLU A 108 2.55 12.76 -13.90
N VAL A 109 2.94 12.73 -12.63
CA VAL A 109 4.02 11.85 -12.16
C VAL A 109 3.60 10.37 -12.18
N ILE A 110 2.32 10.04 -11.92
CA ILE A 110 1.81 8.67 -12.11
C ILE A 110 2.06 8.21 -13.55
N GLY A 111 1.87 9.09 -14.54
CA GLY A 111 2.19 8.82 -15.94
C GLY A 111 3.68 8.54 -16.22
N GLN A 112 4.58 8.99 -15.35
CA GLN A 112 6.04 8.84 -15.49
C GLN A 112 6.60 7.65 -14.72
N CYS A 113 5.93 7.22 -13.65
CA CYS A 113 6.39 6.15 -12.76
C CYS A 113 5.50 4.90 -12.77
N GLY A 114 4.49 4.84 -13.65
CA GLY A 114 3.45 3.80 -13.64
C GLY A 114 3.88 2.42 -14.13
N ASP A 115 5.17 2.15 -14.31
CA ASP A 115 5.68 0.86 -14.76
C ASP A 115 5.47 -0.23 -13.70
N LEU A 116 5.09 -1.43 -14.15
CA LEU A 116 4.98 -2.61 -13.30
C LEU A 116 6.34 -2.94 -12.68
N ILE A 117 6.33 -3.29 -11.40
CA ILE A 117 7.51 -3.78 -10.69
C ILE A 117 8.03 -5.05 -11.40
N PRO A 118 9.35 -5.22 -11.56
CA PRO A 118 9.92 -6.40 -12.19
C PRO A 118 9.37 -7.70 -11.58
N GLY A 119 8.89 -8.60 -12.45
CA GLY A 119 8.27 -9.86 -12.05
C GLY A 119 6.76 -9.80 -11.75
N ALA A 120 6.19 -8.62 -11.51
CA ALA A 120 4.77 -8.46 -11.17
C ALA A 120 3.85 -9.11 -12.22
N ARG A 121 4.06 -8.81 -13.51
CA ARG A 121 3.25 -9.33 -14.61
C ARG A 121 3.08 -10.85 -14.54
N LYS A 122 4.20 -11.57 -14.37
CA LYS A 122 4.21 -13.04 -14.34
C LYS A 122 3.43 -13.56 -13.12
N VAL A 123 3.67 -12.98 -11.94
CA VAL A 123 2.99 -13.38 -10.71
C VAL A 123 1.49 -13.15 -10.80
N LEU A 124 1.07 -12.01 -11.36
CA LEU A 124 -0.34 -11.69 -11.56
C LEU A 124 -1.01 -12.67 -12.53
N ASP A 125 -0.31 -13.08 -13.61
CA ASP A 125 -0.80 -14.13 -14.51
C ASP A 125 -0.93 -15.47 -13.83
N ASP A 126 0.12 -15.94 -13.16
CA ASP A 126 0.14 -17.24 -12.48
C ASP A 126 -0.99 -17.31 -11.42
N LEU A 127 -1.19 -16.25 -10.63
CA LEU A 127 -2.27 -16.17 -9.64
C LEU A 127 -3.65 -16.25 -10.30
N LYS A 128 -3.87 -15.48 -11.37
CA LYS A 128 -5.13 -15.52 -12.10
C LYS A 128 -5.40 -16.88 -12.74
N GLU A 129 -4.38 -17.53 -13.32
CA GLU A 129 -4.48 -18.88 -13.89
C GLU A 129 -4.82 -19.94 -12.84
N SER A 130 -4.37 -19.75 -11.59
CA SER A 130 -4.74 -20.60 -10.45
C SER A 130 -6.14 -20.31 -9.88
N GLY A 131 -6.87 -19.34 -10.44
CA GLY A 131 -8.22 -18.97 -10.01
C GLY A 131 -8.27 -17.99 -8.83
N VAL A 132 -7.13 -17.43 -8.42
CA VAL A 132 -7.07 -16.38 -7.39
C VAL A 132 -7.54 -15.06 -8.00
N LYS A 133 -8.48 -14.41 -7.31
CA LYS A 133 -9.00 -13.09 -7.71
C LYS A 133 -8.02 -11.98 -7.34
N LEU A 134 -7.87 -11.00 -8.23
CA LEU A 134 -6.92 -9.91 -8.04
C LEU A 134 -7.64 -8.59 -7.88
N ALA A 135 -7.38 -7.91 -6.76
CA ALA A 135 -7.87 -6.57 -6.52
C ALA A 135 -6.73 -5.65 -6.09
N GLY A 136 -6.97 -4.35 -6.20
CA GLY A 136 -6.07 -3.33 -5.69
C GLY A 136 -6.76 -2.31 -4.80
N ASN A 137 -6.03 -1.75 -3.85
CA ASN A 137 -6.43 -0.54 -3.16
C ASN A 137 -5.30 0.49 -3.10
N THR A 138 -5.62 1.74 -2.83
CA THR A 138 -4.63 2.82 -2.79
C THR A 138 -5.11 4.00 -1.97
N GLY A 139 -4.17 4.71 -1.35
CA GLY A 139 -4.41 6.02 -0.72
C GLY A 139 -4.58 7.18 -1.72
N TYR A 140 -4.47 6.92 -3.03
CA TYR A 140 -4.88 7.87 -4.06
C TYR A 140 -6.38 8.14 -4.02
N ASN A 141 -6.78 9.31 -4.55
CA ASN A 141 -8.18 9.63 -4.81
C ASN A 141 -8.65 8.99 -6.13
N ARG A 142 -9.93 9.14 -6.46
CA ARG A 142 -10.53 8.55 -7.67
C ARG A 142 -9.87 9.02 -8.96
N GLU A 143 -9.60 10.32 -9.09
CA GLU A 143 -8.98 10.90 -10.29
C GLU A 143 -7.58 10.33 -10.55
N MET A 144 -6.77 10.19 -9.51
CA MET A 144 -5.43 9.59 -9.58
C MET A 144 -5.49 8.09 -9.92
N LEU A 145 -6.41 7.34 -9.32
CA LEU A 145 -6.59 5.93 -9.63
C LEU A 145 -7.06 5.74 -11.09
N ASP A 146 -7.99 6.56 -11.55
CA ASP A 146 -8.50 6.52 -12.92
C ASP A 146 -7.43 6.89 -13.96
N ALA A 147 -6.42 7.69 -13.59
CA ALA A 147 -5.24 7.93 -14.41
C ALA A 147 -4.28 6.72 -14.45
N LEU A 148 -4.16 5.97 -13.35
CA LEU A 148 -3.29 4.80 -13.25
C LEU A 148 -3.85 3.56 -13.98
N LEU A 149 -5.16 3.32 -13.89
CA LEU A 149 -5.79 2.09 -14.43
C LEU A 149 -5.52 1.86 -15.94
N PRO A 150 -5.59 2.87 -16.82
CA PRO A 150 -5.21 2.72 -18.23
C PRO A 150 -3.74 2.30 -18.44
N ILE A 151 -2.84 2.79 -17.59
CA ILE A 151 -1.40 2.46 -17.64
C ILE A 151 -1.18 0.99 -17.29
N LEU A 152 -1.82 0.51 -16.21
CA LEU A 152 -1.80 -0.91 -15.82
C LEU A 152 -2.32 -1.79 -16.96
N LYS A 153 -3.45 -1.39 -17.55
CA LYS A 153 -4.07 -2.11 -18.67
C LYS A 153 -3.17 -2.14 -19.90
N GLY A 154 -2.46 -1.06 -20.20
CA GLY A 154 -1.46 -1.00 -21.27
C GLY A 154 -0.31 -1.98 -21.07
N GLN A 155 0.04 -2.26 -19.80
CA GLN A 155 1.00 -3.29 -19.39
C GLN A 155 0.35 -4.67 -19.18
N GLY A 156 -0.93 -4.77 -19.54
CA GLY A 156 -1.76 -5.96 -19.58
C GLY A 156 -2.40 -6.37 -18.24
N TYR A 157 -2.14 -5.65 -17.15
CA TYR A 157 -2.76 -5.94 -15.86
C TYR A 157 -4.08 -5.17 -15.72
N THR A 158 -5.13 -5.84 -15.30
CA THR A 158 -6.40 -5.18 -14.97
C THR A 158 -6.96 -5.86 -13.72
N PRO A 159 -6.98 -5.17 -12.58
CA PRO A 159 -7.58 -5.73 -11.37
C PRO A 159 -9.09 -5.92 -11.57
N GLU A 160 -9.66 -6.95 -10.94
CA GLU A 160 -11.09 -7.22 -10.95
C GLU A 160 -11.87 -6.23 -10.07
N SER A 161 -11.21 -5.67 -9.05
CA SER A 161 -11.68 -4.51 -8.28
C SER A 161 -10.53 -3.56 -7.94
N ALA A 162 -10.79 -2.26 -7.97
CA ALA A 162 -9.82 -1.23 -7.64
C ALA A 162 -10.49 -0.14 -6.79
N VAL A 163 -10.13 -0.14 -5.49
CA VAL A 163 -10.72 0.75 -4.48
C VAL A 163 -9.75 1.88 -4.15
N CYS A 164 -10.24 3.10 -4.15
CA CYS A 164 -9.51 4.29 -3.69
C CYS A 164 -10.11 4.84 -2.41
N VAL A 165 -9.44 5.83 -1.82
CA VAL A 165 -9.89 6.43 -0.57
C VAL A 165 -11.25 7.12 -0.66
N ASP A 166 -11.66 7.59 -1.84
CA ASP A 166 -12.97 8.22 -2.06
C ASP A 166 -14.14 7.22 -2.05
N ASP A 167 -13.86 5.91 -2.09
CA ASP A 167 -14.90 4.87 -2.12
C ASP A 167 -15.37 4.42 -0.74
N VAL A 168 -14.71 4.91 0.31
CA VAL A 168 -14.87 4.47 1.70
C VAL A 168 -14.98 5.69 2.62
N SER A 169 -15.46 5.47 3.85
CA SER A 169 -15.51 6.55 4.84
C SER A 169 -14.16 6.79 5.50
N HIS A 170 -13.36 5.73 5.65
CA HIS A 170 -12.02 5.81 6.24
C HIS A 170 -11.00 5.03 5.41
N GLY A 171 -9.91 5.70 5.04
CA GLY A 171 -8.75 5.07 4.41
C GLY A 171 -7.87 4.29 5.40
N ARG A 172 -6.65 3.95 4.98
CA ARG A 172 -5.68 3.25 5.85
C ARG A 172 -5.41 4.03 7.15
N PRO A 173 -5.21 3.35 8.29
CA PRO A 173 -5.10 1.89 8.47
C PRO A 173 -6.44 1.17 8.70
N LEU A 174 -7.58 1.82 8.47
CA LEU A 174 -8.89 1.20 8.67
C LEU A 174 -9.15 0.18 7.55
N PRO A 175 -9.89 -0.91 7.84
CA PRO A 175 -9.99 -2.05 6.93
C PRO A 175 -10.93 -1.83 5.74
N GLU A 176 -11.55 -0.65 5.62
CA GLU A 176 -12.70 -0.45 4.74
C GLU A 176 -12.39 -0.73 3.27
N MET A 177 -11.22 -0.33 2.74
CA MET A 177 -10.89 -0.60 1.34
C MET A 177 -10.60 -2.08 1.07
N CYS A 178 -9.93 -2.77 2.01
CA CYS A 178 -9.76 -4.23 1.95
C CYS A 178 -11.11 -4.97 1.97
N LEU A 179 -12.00 -4.60 2.88
CA LEU A 179 -13.33 -5.22 2.99
C LEU A 179 -14.20 -4.90 1.78
N LYS A 180 -14.13 -3.67 1.25
CA LYS A 180 -14.83 -3.30 0.01
C LYS A 180 -14.35 -4.14 -1.17
N ASN A 181 -13.04 -4.30 -1.36
CA ASN A 181 -12.49 -5.18 -2.39
C ASN A 181 -12.97 -6.63 -2.23
N MET A 182 -12.95 -7.17 -1.01
CA MET A 182 -13.45 -8.51 -0.72
C MET A 182 -14.93 -8.68 -1.13
N LEU A 183 -15.77 -7.67 -0.85
CA LEU A 183 -17.18 -7.66 -1.22
C LEU A 183 -17.37 -7.56 -2.74
N ASP A 184 -16.65 -6.66 -3.41
CA ASP A 184 -16.70 -6.48 -4.86
C ASP A 184 -16.30 -7.78 -5.59
N LEU A 185 -15.29 -8.48 -5.07
CA LEU A 185 -14.82 -9.78 -5.56
C LEU A 185 -15.71 -10.97 -5.15
N ARG A 186 -16.65 -10.79 -4.22
CA ARG A 186 -17.50 -11.86 -3.64
C ARG A 186 -16.67 -13.02 -3.08
N VAL A 187 -15.65 -12.71 -2.29
CA VAL A 187 -14.82 -13.71 -1.58
C VAL A 187 -15.58 -14.23 -0.35
N SER A 188 -15.40 -15.50 -0.04
CA SER A 188 -16.24 -16.20 0.96
C SER A 188 -15.99 -15.76 2.41
N CYS A 189 -14.75 -15.45 2.77
CA CYS A 189 -14.36 -15.00 4.10
C CYS A 189 -13.00 -14.28 4.10
N VAL A 190 -12.75 -13.44 5.10
CA VAL A 190 -11.50 -12.64 5.21
C VAL A 190 -10.25 -13.51 5.31
N GLN A 191 -10.34 -14.72 5.89
CA GLN A 191 -9.22 -15.66 5.99
C GLN A 191 -8.76 -16.22 4.63
N ALA A 192 -9.59 -16.07 3.60
CA ALA A 192 -9.27 -16.45 2.22
C ALA A 192 -8.56 -15.32 1.44
N CYS A 193 -8.37 -14.15 2.06
CA CYS A 193 -7.73 -13.00 1.46
C CYS A 193 -6.29 -12.84 1.95
N VAL A 194 -5.42 -12.38 1.06
CA VAL A 194 -4.07 -11.93 1.37
C VAL A 194 -3.93 -10.46 0.99
N LYS A 195 -3.61 -9.60 1.94
CA LYS A 195 -3.27 -8.20 1.73
C LYS A 195 -1.76 -8.08 1.51
N VAL A 196 -1.36 -7.48 0.39
CA VAL A 196 0.04 -7.21 0.05
C VAL A 196 0.24 -5.70 0.04
N ASP A 197 1.29 -5.22 0.70
CA ASP A 197 1.59 -3.79 0.82
C ASP A 197 3.08 -3.57 1.10
N ASP A 198 3.61 -2.41 0.71
CA ASP A 198 4.99 -1.99 0.98
C ASP A 198 5.11 -1.05 2.18
N SER A 199 3.99 -0.68 2.83
CA SER A 199 3.95 0.26 3.95
C SER A 199 3.39 -0.36 5.23
N CYS A 200 3.88 0.08 6.39
CA CYS A 200 3.35 -0.37 7.69
C CYS A 200 1.85 -0.11 7.86
N VAL A 201 1.34 1.03 7.37
CA VAL A 201 -0.09 1.39 7.48
C VAL A 201 -1.00 0.49 6.64
N GLY A 202 -0.49 -0.01 5.50
CA GLY A 202 -1.23 -0.97 4.68
C GLY A 202 -1.14 -2.41 5.18
N ILE A 203 -0.05 -2.77 5.88
CA ILE A 203 -0.02 -4.00 6.70
C ILE A 203 -1.07 -3.92 7.80
N GLU A 204 -1.15 -2.79 8.52
CA GLU A 204 -2.15 -2.58 9.57
C GLU A 204 -3.58 -2.65 9.01
N GLU A 205 -3.84 -2.10 7.81
CA GLU A 205 -5.11 -2.26 7.10
C GLU A 205 -5.51 -3.73 6.90
N GLY A 206 -4.56 -4.57 6.44
CA GLY A 206 -4.80 -6.00 6.25
C GLY A 206 -5.07 -6.75 7.56
N LEU A 207 -4.31 -6.43 8.60
CA LEU A 207 -4.50 -6.99 9.95
C LEU A 207 -5.87 -6.59 10.53
N ASN A 208 -6.25 -5.32 10.42
CA ASN A 208 -7.54 -4.81 10.87
C ASN A 208 -8.71 -5.43 10.09
N ALA A 209 -8.48 -5.88 8.86
CA ALA A 209 -9.46 -6.59 8.04
C ALA A 209 -9.54 -8.09 8.38
N GLY A 210 -8.63 -8.63 9.20
CA GLY A 210 -8.55 -10.05 9.52
C GLY A 210 -8.00 -10.91 8.38
N MET A 211 -7.15 -10.33 7.52
CA MET A 211 -6.54 -10.98 6.37
C MET A 211 -5.10 -11.41 6.67
N TRP A 212 -4.58 -12.37 5.89
CA TRP A 212 -3.15 -12.61 5.84
C TRP A 212 -2.44 -11.37 5.28
N THR A 213 -1.21 -11.11 5.70
CA THR A 213 -0.47 -9.90 5.30
C THR A 213 0.94 -10.23 4.84
N VAL A 214 1.33 -9.66 3.70
CA VAL A 214 2.66 -9.80 3.11
C VAL A 214 3.24 -8.40 2.88
N GLY A 215 4.34 -8.10 3.55
CA GLY A 215 5.12 -6.88 3.35
C GLY A 215 6.10 -7.01 2.19
N LEU A 216 6.19 -5.99 1.33
CA LEU A 216 7.23 -5.90 0.31
C LEU A 216 8.31 -4.91 0.73
N ALA A 217 9.51 -5.41 1.00
CA ALA A 217 10.56 -4.64 1.67
C ALA A 217 11.31 -3.68 0.74
N ILE A 218 11.52 -4.05 -0.53
CA ILE A 218 12.48 -3.36 -1.40
C ILE A 218 11.80 -2.49 -2.45
N SER A 219 10.73 -3.00 -3.05
CA SER A 219 10.12 -2.33 -4.21
C SER A 219 9.34 -1.06 -3.88
N GLY A 220 9.20 -0.69 -2.60
CA GLY A 220 8.33 0.41 -2.19
C GLY A 220 8.95 1.35 -1.16
N ASN A 221 8.12 1.90 -0.28
CA ASN A 221 8.42 3.06 0.54
C ASN A 221 9.54 2.84 1.57
N GLU A 222 9.69 1.61 2.09
CA GLU A 222 10.65 1.33 3.17
C GLU A 222 12.12 1.44 2.73
N VAL A 223 12.42 1.11 1.46
CA VAL A 223 13.73 1.40 0.83
C VAL A 223 13.69 2.75 0.13
N GLY A 224 12.66 3.03 -0.65
CA GLY A 224 12.41 4.35 -1.22
C GLY A 224 13.39 4.81 -2.29
N LEU A 225 14.08 3.89 -2.94
CA LEU A 225 14.95 4.13 -4.09
C LEU A 225 14.26 3.64 -5.36
N ASP A 226 14.52 4.31 -6.48
CA ASP A 226 14.10 3.76 -7.77
C ASP A 226 14.93 2.50 -8.13
N LEU A 227 14.53 1.82 -9.20
CA LEU A 227 15.14 0.55 -9.58
C LEU A 227 16.63 0.68 -9.94
N ASP A 228 17.01 1.76 -10.63
CA ASP A 228 18.38 1.97 -11.07
C ASP A 228 19.27 2.34 -9.88
N GLU A 229 18.78 3.20 -9.00
CA GLU A 229 19.42 3.55 -7.73
C GLU A 229 19.65 2.31 -6.86
N TRP A 230 18.62 1.46 -6.72
CA TRP A 230 18.73 0.20 -5.98
C TRP A 230 19.78 -0.73 -6.58
N GLN A 231 19.79 -0.90 -7.91
CA GLN A 231 20.74 -1.78 -8.60
C GLN A 231 22.17 -1.25 -8.58
N ALA A 232 22.36 0.07 -8.47
CA ALA A 232 23.67 0.70 -8.37
C ALA A 232 24.33 0.51 -7.00
N LEU A 233 23.56 0.19 -5.95
CA LEU A 233 24.10 -0.07 -4.62
C LEU A 233 24.96 -1.33 -4.57
N SER A 234 25.96 -1.33 -3.69
CA SER A 234 26.68 -2.56 -3.37
C SER A 234 25.79 -3.56 -2.64
N ALA A 235 26.12 -4.86 -2.71
CA ALA A 235 25.38 -5.89 -1.99
C ALA A 235 25.30 -5.64 -0.46
N THR A 236 26.33 -5.01 0.12
CA THR A 236 26.36 -4.63 1.53
C THR A 236 25.35 -3.53 1.86
N GLU A 237 25.25 -2.51 1.00
CA GLU A 237 24.29 -1.41 1.17
C GLU A 237 22.85 -1.90 0.96
N GLN A 238 22.61 -2.69 -0.09
CA GLN A 238 21.33 -3.36 -0.32
C GLN A 238 20.92 -4.19 0.90
N ASN A 239 21.82 -5.01 1.44
CA ASN A 239 21.51 -5.84 2.59
C ASN A 239 21.18 -5.02 3.85
N LYS A 240 21.90 -3.91 4.08
CA LYS A 240 21.63 -3.00 5.20
C LYS A 240 20.22 -2.39 5.10
N LEU A 241 19.82 -1.92 3.92
CA LEU A 241 18.50 -1.36 3.68
C LEU A 241 17.41 -2.42 3.78
N ARG A 242 17.62 -3.60 3.17
CA ARG A 242 16.71 -4.75 3.25
C ARG A 242 16.43 -5.14 4.70
N ILE A 243 17.47 -5.33 5.53
CA ILE A 243 17.31 -5.71 6.94
C ILE A 243 16.45 -4.68 7.68
N LYS A 244 16.70 -3.38 7.47
CA LYS A 244 15.92 -2.31 8.10
C LYS A 244 14.44 -2.34 7.68
N ALA A 245 14.16 -2.54 6.40
CA ALA A 245 12.80 -2.63 5.87
C ALA A 245 12.06 -3.88 6.41
N TYR A 246 12.74 -5.03 6.40
CA TYR A 246 12.22 -6.28 6.98
C TYR A 246 11.85 -6.11 8.45
N GLU A 247 12.75 -5.54 9.25
CA GLU A 247 12.49 -5.30 10.67
C GLU A 247 11.28 -4.41 10.90
N ARG A 248 11.10 -3.36 10.09
CA ARG A 248 9.97 -2.44 10.24
C ARG A 248 8.64 -3.09 9.88
N LEU A 249 8.56 -3.80 8.75
CA LEU A 249 7.34 -4.48 8.31
C LEU A 249 6.94 -5.63 9.25
N TYR A 250 7.90 -6.40 9.76
CA TYR A 250 7.61 -7.40 10.78
C TYR A 250 7.17 -6.77 12.12
N LYS A 251 7.76 -5.64 12.52
CA LYS A 251 7.32 -4.91 13.73
C LYS A 251 5.90 -4.36 13.62
N SER A 252 5.40 -4.09 12.41
CA SER A 252 3.98 -3.75 12.18
C SER A 252 3.05 -4.97 12.14
N GLY A 253 3.55 -6.19 12.35
CA GLY A 253 2.74 -7.40 12.43
C GLY A 253 2.54 -8.13 11.10
N ALA A 254 3.34 -7.86 10.07
CA ALA A 254 3.27 -8.61 8.82
C ALA A 254 3.49 -10.12 9.06
N HIS A 255 2.64 -10.97 8.49
CA HIS A 255 2.81 -12.43 8.60
C HIS A 255 4.03 -12.90 7.81
N TYR A 256 4.29 -12.25 6.67
CA TYR A 256 5.45 -12.48 5.82
C TYR A 256 6.04 -11.15 5.39
N VAL A 257 7.35 -11.13 5.13
CA VAL A 257 8.02 -10.04 4.43
C VAL A 257 8.93 -10.65 3.37
N VAL A 258 8.83 -10.13 2.14
CA VAL A 258 9.64 -10.54 0.99
C VAL A 258 10.24 -9.32 0.30
N ASP A 259 11.21 -9.52 -0.59
CA ASP A 259 11.90 -8.41 -1.27
C ASP A 259 10.93 -7.65 -2.19
N THR A 260 10.24 -8.37 -3.08
CA THR A 260 9.31 -7.78 -4.05
C THR A 260 8.12 -8.70 -4.33
N ILE A 261 7.15 -8.22 -5.12
CA ILE A 261 6.02 -9.04 -5.58
C ILE A 261 6.45 -10.31 -6.33
N ALA A 262 7.66 -10.36 -6.91
CA ALA A 262 8.18 -11.56 -7.58
C ALA A 262 8.29 -12.78 -6.64
N ASP A 263 8.43 -12.54 -5.33
CA ASP A 263 8.60 -13.56 -4.31
C ASP A 263 7.26 -13.97 -3.65
N LEU A 264 6.17 -13.25 -3.94
CA LEU A 264 4.83 -13.49 -3.41
C LEU A 264 4.33 -14.94 -3.57
N PRO A 265 4.59 -15.66 -4.69
CA PRO A 265 4.11 -17.04 -4.85
C PRO A 265 4.55 -17.99 -3.73
N GLU A 266 5.71 -17.77 -3.11
CA GLU A 266 6.17 -18.61 -2.01
C GLU A 266 5.32 -18.42 -0.75
N CYS A 267 4.97 -17.16 -0.44
CA CYS A 267 4.08 -16.82 0.66
C CYS A 267 2.68 -17.41 0.46
N ILE A 268 2.11 -17.30 -0.76
CA ILE A 268 0.77 -17.85 -1.05
C ILE A 268 0.75 -19.36 -0.82
N ARG A 269 1.77 -20.10 -1.29
CA ARG A 269 1.87 -21.55 -1.06
C ARG A 269 1.94 -21.91 0.41
N ASP A 270 2.71 -21.17 1.22
CA ASP A 270 2.78 -21.44 2.66
C ASP A 270 1.47 -21.09 3.38
N ILE A 271 0.83 -19.97 3.03
CA ILE A 271 -0.49 -19.59 3.54
C ILE A 271 -1.53 -20.68 3.26
N GLU A 272 -1.57 -21.22 2.03
CA GLU A 272 -2.48 -22.32 1.71
C GLU A 272 -2.22 -23.55 2.58
N GLN A 273 -0.95 -23.93 2.80
CA GLN A 273 -0.61 -25.03 3.69
C GLN A 273 -1.03 -24.75 5.14
N ARG A 274 -0.85 -23.53 5.65
CA ARG A 274 -1.29 -23.09 6.97
C ARG A 274 -2.81 -23.16 7.11
N LEU A 275 -3.54 -22.71 6.09
CA LEU A 275 -5.00 -22.83 6.04
C LEU A 275 -5.45 -24.30 6.11
N THR A 276 -4.81 -25.23 5.38
CA THR A 276 -5.17 -26.66 5.50
C THR A 276 -4.98 -27.23 6.91
N ARG A 277 -4.06 -26.67 7.70
CA ARG A 277 -3.83 -27.00 9.12
C ARG A 277 -4.80 -26.28 10.07
N GLY A 278 -5.69 -25.45 9.55
CA GLY A 278 -6.64 -24.67 10.31
C GLY A 278 -6.00 -23.51 11.07
N GLU A 279 -4.84 -23.02 10.62
CA GLU A 279 -4.28 -21.75 11.08
C GLU A 279 -5.09 -20.58 10.51
N GLN A 280 -5.03 -19.43 11.18
CA GLN A 280 -5.69 -18.19 10.77
C GLN A 280 -4.64 -17.07 10.82
N PRO A 281 -4.87 -15.95 10.12
CA PRO A 281 -4.15 -14.71 10.38
C PRO A 281 -4.15 -14.40 11.90
#